data_AF-A0A7J3MK35-F1
#
_entry.id   AF-A0A7J3MK35-F1
#
_cell.length_a   1.000
_cell.length_b   1.000
_cell.length_c   1.000
_cell.angle_alpha   90.00
_cell.angle_beta   90.00
_cell.angle_gamma   90.00
#
_symmetry.space_group_name_H-M   'P 1'
#
loop_
_entity.id
_entity.type
_entity.pdbx_description
1 polymer ?
#
loop_
_entity_poly.entity_id
_entity_poly.type
_entity_poly.pdbx_seq_one_letter_code
_entity_poly.pdbx_strand_id
1 'polypeptide(L)'
;MICEICGGRAPRLRRVVVEGSVMSVCPDCFNTLTKKIPVEEGFPESVCRAQPKVKKPVARPSTLKPVEKKVVKTEASLEMELVENYRDLIKNRMRELGWSEEELGARTGLKASLIRKIESGRIMLSIPDARKMEDVLKIKLLKPSSAEKEHVPVKHVAKPLSSITLGDVLREESSDKE
;
A
#
# COMPACT_ATOMS: atom_id res chain seq x y z
N MET A 1 -11.24 44.79 7.07
CA MET A 1 -12.54 44.09 7.26
C MET A 1 -12.77 43.92 8.76
N ILE A 2 -13.99 43.60 9.21
CA ILE A 2 -14.33 43.47 10.65
C ILE A 2 -14.40 41.98 11.03
N CYS A 3 -13.91 41.62 12.22
CA CYS A 3 -14.01 40.27 12.76
C CYS A 3 -15.36 40.05 13.45
N GLU A 4 -16.08 39.01 13.06
CA GLU A 4 -17.41 38.67 13.60
C GLU A 4 -17.39 38.18 15.07
N ILE A 5 -16.22 37.99 15.68
CA ILE A 5 -16.07 37.46 17.05
C ILE A 5 -15.56 38.52 18.03
N CYS A 6 -14.63 39.37 17.62
CA CYS A 6 -14.05 40.40 18.50
C CYS A 6 -14.38 41.84 18.07
N GLY A 7 -15.13 42.05 16.98
CA GLY A 7 -15.43 43.37 16.42
C GLY A 7 -14.21 44.14 15.87
N GLY A 8 -13.00 43.60 16.04
CA GLY A 8 -11.75 44.24 15.64
C GLY A 8 -11.60 44.35 14.12
N ARG A 9 -10.94 45.41 13.66
CA ARG A 9 -10.56 45.58 12.25
C ARG A 9 -9.29 44.79 11.95
N ALA A 10 -9.38 43.80 11.06
CA ALA A 10 -8.24 43.01 10.61
C ALA A 10 -7.91 43.27 9.13
N PRO A 11 -6.63 43.17 8.73
CA PRO A 11 -6.21 43.27 7.32
C PRO A 11 -6.56 42.01 6.52
N ARG A 12 -6.67 40.85 7.19
CA ARG A 12 -7.12 39.58 6.62
C ARG A 12 -8.08 38.90 7.58
N LEU A 13 -9.10 38.24 7.04
CA LEU A 13 -10.01 37.38 7.76
C LEU A 13 -9.93 35.96 7.20
N ARG A 14 -10.23 34.96 8.04
CA ARG A 14 -10.38 33.54 7.66
C ARG A 14 -11.84 33.14 7.84
N ARG A 15 -12.35 32.26 6.96
CA ARG A 15 -13.68 31.64 7.13
C ARG A 15 -13.56 30.38 7.98
N VAL A 16 -14.42 30.26 8.98
CA VAL A 16 -14.43 29.13 9.95
C VAL A 16 -15.88 28.74 10.24
N VAL A 17 -16.14 27.44 10.43
CA VAL A 17 -17.43 27.00 10.97
C VAL A 17 -17.42 27.17 12.49
N VAL A 18 -18.28 28.05 12.99
CA VAL A 18 -18.54 28.27 14.40
C VAL A 18 -19.99 27.84 14.66
N GLU A 19 -20.18 26.70 15.35
CA GLU A 19 -21.53 26.20 15.72
C GLU A 19 -22.48 26.04 14.52
N GLY A 20 -21.95 25.52 13.40
CA GLY A 20 -22.70 25.30 12.16
C GLY A 20 -22.80 26.52 11.24
N SER A 21 -22.44 27.72 11.71
CA SER A 21 -22.44 28.95 10.91
C SER A 21 -21.04 29.30 10.38
N VAL A 22 -20.94 29.73 9.13
CA VAL A 22 -19.66 30.20 8.55
C VAL A 22 -19.46 31.67 8.91
N MET A 23 -18.42 31.95 9.71
CA MET A 23 -18.10 33.31 10.18
C MET A 23 -16.71 33.75 9.70
N SER A 24 -16.50 35.07 9.58
CA SER A 24 -15.22 35.66 9.16
C SER A 24 -14.44 36.20 10.36
N VAL A 25 -13.28 35.61 10.66
CA VAL A 25 -12.54 35.83 11.92
C VAL A 25 -11.12 36.36 11.68
N CYS A 26 -10.59 37.17 12.59
CA CYS A 26 -9.19 37.61 12.57
C CYS A 26 -8.24 36.42 12.88
N PRO A 27 -6.94 36.51 12.53
CA PRO A 27 -5.98 35.44 12.85
C PRO A 27 -5.88 35.11 14.34
N ASP A 28 -6.08 36.08 15.23
CA ASP A 28 -6.00 35.88 16.67
C ASP A 28 -7.18 35.04 17.18
N CYS A 29 -8.41 35.38 16.76
CA CYS A 29 -9.60 34.55 17.01
C CYS A 29 -9.49 33.18 16.35
N PHE A 30 -8.93 33.08 15.13
CA PHE A 30 -8.69 31.78 14.49
C PHE A 30 -7.80 30.88 15.36
N ASN A 31 -6.72 31.44 15.92
CA ASN A 31 -5.78 30.71 16.75
C ASN A 31 -6.40 30.27 18.10
N THR A 32 -7.26 31.08 18.72
CA THR A 32 -7.98 30.68 19.95
C THR A 32 -9.08 29.64 19.69
N LEU A 33 -9.63 29.60 18.47
CA LEU A 33 -10.66 28.65 18.03
C LEU A 33 -10.08 27.33 17.47
N THR A 34 -8.84 26.97 17.80
CA THR A 34 -8.03 25.88 17.19
C THR A 34 -8.67 24.47 17.19
N LYS A 35 -9.83 24.28 17.85
CA LYS A 35 -10.64 23.05 17.81
C LYS A 35 -11.72 23.05 16.72
N LYS A 36 -11.94 24.16 15.99
CA LYS A 36 -13.00 24.30 14.97
C LYS A 36 -12.40 24.18 13.56
N ILE A 37 -13.08 23.42 12.69
CA ILE A 37 -12.58 23.04 11.37
C ILE A 37 -12.53 24.28 10.46
N PRO A 38 -11.36 24.61 9.85
CA PRO A 38 -11.31 25.64 8.81
C PRO A 38 -12.11 25.19 7.59
N VAL A 39 -12.91 26.07 7.00
CA VAL A 39 -13.58 25.74 5.74
C VAL A 39 -12.55 25.82 4.62
N GLU A 40 -12.14 24.69 4.07
CA GLU A 40 -11.38 24.65 2.81
C GLU A 40 -12.31 24.94 1.62
N GLU A 41 -12.73 26.19 1.47
CA GLU A 41 -13.28 26.67 0.21
C GLU A 41 -12.12 27.04 -0.72
N GLY A 42 -11.80 26.13 -1.65
CA GLY A 42 -10.95 26.47 -2.79
C GLY A 42 -11.64 27.53 -3.66
N PHE A 43 -10.98 28.67 -3.85
CA PHE A 43 -11.33 29.63 -4.90
C PHE A 43 -10.07 30.00 -5.71
N PRO A 44 -10.22 30.26 -7.02
CA PRO A 44 -9.10 30.37 -7.94
C PRO A 44 -8.45 31.77 -7.98
N GLU A 45 -7.18 31.76 -8.38
CA GLU A 45 -6.40 32.79 -9.07
C GLU A 45 -6.37 34.28 -8.63
N SER A 46 -5.13 34.78 -8.64
CA SER A 46 -4.73 36.17 -8.92
C SER A 46 -4.98 37.22 -7.81
N VAL A 47 -4.26 38.35 -7.72
CA VAL A 47 -3.33 39.01 -8.66
C VAL A 47 -2.06 39.50 -7.94
N CYS A 48 -0.91 39.35 -8.62
CA CYS A 48 0.39 40.05 -8.51
C CYS A 48 0.81 40.82 -7.24
N ARG A 49 2.05 40.55 -6.80
CA ARG A 49 3.06 41.61 -6.63
C ARG A 49 4.40 41.15 -7.20
N ALA A 50 4.92 41.91 -8.17
CA ALA A 50 6.17 41.64 -8.89
C ALA A 50 7.32 42.52 -8.30
N GLN A 51 8.62 42.41 -8.59
CA GLN A 51 9.45 41.72 -9.62
C GLN A 51 10.86 41.43 -8.97
N PRO A 52 12.02 41.38 -9.66
CA PRO A 52 12.42 40.78 -10.95
C PRO A 52 13.71 39.90 -10.88
N LYS A 53 13.93 39.00 -11.85
CA LYS A 53 15.18 38.92 -12.68
C LYS A 53 15.14 37.82 -13.77
N VAL A 54 14.95 38.29 -15.01
CA VAL A 54 15.38 37.81 -16.35
C VAL A 54 16.57 36.81 -16.30
N LYS A 55 16.78 35.78 -17.16
CA LYS A 55 16.57 35.55 -18.63
C LYS A 55 16.55 34.01 -18.89
N LYS A 56 16.05 33.37 -19.97
CA LYS A 56 15.37 33.71 -21.25
C LYS A 56 14.36 32.57 -21.60
N PRO A 57 13.36 32.75 -22.49
CA PRO A 57 12.63 31.64 -23.12
C PRO A 57 13.25 31.20 -24.46
N VAL A 58 13.09 29.92 -24.82
CA VAL A 58 13.20 29.44 -26.21
C VAL A 58 11.81 28.97 -26.64
N ALA A 59 11.40 29.34 -27.86
CA ALA A 59 10.11 28.96 -28.46
C ALA A 59 10.01 27.41 -28.62
N ARG A 60 8.86 26.78 -28.88
CA ARG A 60 7.73 27.18 -29.73
C ARG A 60 6.52 26.22 -29.47
N PRO A 61 5.50 26.17 -30.35
CA PRO A 61 4.19 26.77 -30.15
C PRO A 61 3.13 25.85 -29.51
N SER A 62 2.00 26.46 -29.16
CA SER A 62 0.73 25.81 -28.87
C SER A 62 0.24 24.88 -29.98
N THR A 63 -0.15 23.65 -29.63
CA THR A 63 -1.33 23.02 -30.21
C THR A 63 -2.16 22.37 -29.10
N LEU A 64 -3.39 22.87 -28.93
CA LEU A 64 -4.38 22.19 -28.10
C LEU A 64 -4.78 20.89 -28.81
N LYS A 65 -4.66 19.76 -28.11
CA LYS A 65 -5.36 18.52 -28.46
C LYS A 65 -6.04 18.00 -27.19
N PRO A 66 -7.37 17.80 -27.19
CA PRO A 66 -8.01 17.01 -26.15
C PRO A 66 -7.45 15.59 -26.26
N VAL A 67 -6.60 15.18 -25.29
CA VAL A 67 -6.20 13.78 -25.20
C VAL A 67 -7.40 13.03 -24.66
N GLU A 68 -8.05 12.31 -25.55
CA GLU A 68 -9.21 11.49 -25.27
C GLU A 68 -8.90 10.53 -24.13
N LYS A 69 -9.86 10.39 -23.19
CA LYS A 69 -9.77 9.42 -22.11
C LYS A 69 -9.83 8.03 -22.72
N LYS A 70 -8.67 7.45 -23.03
CA LYS A 70 -8.57 6.07 -23.52
C LYS A 70 -8.89 5.13 -22.38
N VAL A 71 -10.18 4.87 -22.19
CA VAL A 71 -10.71 3.78 -21.38
C VAL A 71 -10.27 2.48 -22.05
N VAL A 72 -9.07 2.00 -21.70
CA VAL A 72 -8.62 0.67 -22.08
C VAL A 72 -9.39 -0.31 -21.21
N LYS A 73 -10.48 -0.80 -21.79
CA LYS A 73 -11.38 -1.78 -21.20
C LYS A 73 -10.73 -3.17 -21.29
N THR A 74 -10.49 -3.77 -20.13
CA THR A 74 -10.46 -5.23 -19.92
C THR A 74 -9.48 -6.03 -20.79
N GLU A 75 -8.25 -6.16 -20.31
CA GLU A 75 -7.53 -7.44 -20.39
C GLU A 75 -7.66 -8.14 -19.03
N ALA A 76 -7.82 -9.46 -19.05
CA ALA A 76 -8.28 -10.30 -17.94
C ALA A 76 -7.70 -9.90 -16.56
N SER A 77 -8.48 -9.15 -15.78
CA SER A 77 -8.22 -8.95 -14.36
C SER A 77 -8.55 -10.25 -13.63
N LEU A 78 -7.61 -11.20 -13.70
CA LEU A 78 -7.51 -12.27 -12.70
C LEU A 78 -7.53 -11.58 -11.34
N GLU A 79 -8.63 -11.74 -10.60
CA GLU A 79 -8.77 -11.16 -9.27
C GLU A 79 -7.72 -11.83 -8.38
N MET A 80 -6.57 -11.15 -8.22
CA MET A 80 -5.55 -11.58 -7.29
C MET A 80 -6.00 -11.15 -5.91
N GLU A 81 -6.60 -12.08 -5.18
CA GLU A 81 -7.00 -11.87 -3.79
C GLU A 81 -5.76 -11.82 -2.91
N LEU A 82 -5.74 -10.84 -2.00
CA LEU A 82 -4.71 -10.75 -0.97
C LEU A 82 -5.00 -11.78 0.12
N VAL A 83 -4.04 -12.64 0.43
CA VAL A 83 -4.17 -13.66 1.48
C VAL A 83 -4.42 -13.00 2.83
N GLU A 84 -5.52 -13.33 3.51
CA GLU A 84 -5.98 -12.67 4.76
C GLU A 84 -4.90 -12.53 5.84
N ASN A 85 -3.99 -13.51 5.92
CA ASN A 85 -2.88 -13.57 6.88
C ASN A 85 -1.57 -12.90 6.38
N TYR A 86 -1.63 -12.03 5.36
CA TYR A 86 -0.46 -11.32 4.80
C TYR A 86 0.39 -10.61 5.85
N ARG A 87 -0.25 -10.07 6.90
CA ARG A 87 0.40 -9.31 7.99
C ARG A 87 1.43 -10.16 8.73
N ASP A 88 1.04 -11.35 9.15
CA ASP A 88 1.90 -12.22 9.96
C ASP A 88 2.95 -12.93 9.11
N LEU A 89 2.65 -13.18 7.82
CA LEU A 89 3.65 -13.62 6.83
C LEU A 89 4.76 -12.58 6.67
N ILE A 90 4.43 -11.29 6.53
CA ILE A 90 5.42 -10.20 6.45
C ILE A 90 6.23 -10.11 7.74
N LYS A 91 5.58 -10.11 8.93
CA LYS A 91 6.25 -10.06 10.24
C LYS A 91 7.25 -11.20 10.44
N ASN A 92 6.82 -12.43 10.20
CA ASN A 92 7.66 -13.60 10.40
C ASN A 92 8.84 -13.58 9.43
N ARG A 93 8.59 -13.21 8.17
CA ARG A 93 9.66 -13.13 7.16
C ARG A 93 10.65 -12.00 7.44
N MET A 94 10.20 -10.84 7.95
CA MET A 94 11.09 -9.80 8.45
C MET A 94 11.94 -10.28 9.62
N ARG A 95 11.36 -11.01 10.59
CA ARG A 95 12.08 -11.59 11.73
C ARG A 95 13.15 -12.59 11.29
N GLU A 96 12.84 -13.47 10.33
CA GLU A 96 13.79 -14.43 9.75
C GLU A 96 14.95 -13.76 9.01
N LEU A 97 14.69 -12.62 8.35
CA LEU A 97 15.67 -11.85 7.59
C LEU A 97 16.43 -10.81 8.43
N GLY A 98 15.97 -10.54 9.66
CA GLY A 98 16.51 -9.52 10.56
C GLY A 98 16.26 -8.08 10.09
N TRP A 99 15.28 -7.84 9.21
CA TRP A 99 15.10 -6.52 8.56
C TRP A 99 14.25 -5.54 9.39
N SER A 100 14.66 -4.27 9.39
CA SER A 100 13.83 -3.18 9.91
C SER A 100 12.73 -2.76 8.92
N GLU A 101 11.72 -2.03 9.41
CA GLU A 101 10.65 -1.47 8.57
C GLU A 101 11.20 -0.39 7.61
N GLU A 102 12.29 0.29 7.98
CA GLU A 102 12.99 1.23 7.11
C GLU A 102 13.75 0.51 5.98
N GLU A 103 14.41 -0.60 6.28
CA GLU A 103 15.13 -1.41 5.28
C GLU A 103 14.18 -2.07 4.28
N LEU A 104 13.07 -2.62 4.77
CA LEU A 104 12.01 -3.16 3.91
C LEU A 104 11.39 -2.05 3.05
N GLY A 105 11.22 -0.85 3.62
CA GLY A 105 10.77 0.34 2.89
C GLY A 105 11.73 0.73 1.76
N ALA A 106 13.03 0.78 2.04
CA ALA A 106 14.07 1.10 1.08
C ALA A 106 14.13 0.10 -0.10
N ARG A 107 13.97 -1.20 0.18
CA ARG A 107 13.95 -2.26 -0.87
C ARG A 107 12.66 -2.25 -1.70
N THR A 108 11.52 -1.98 -1.08
CA THR A 108 10.19 -2.05 -1.73
C THR A 108 9.78 -0.72 -2.38
N GLY A 109 10.48 0.37 -2.10
CA GLY A 109 10.08 1.73 -2.48
C GLY A 109 8.87 2.25 -1.70
N LEU A 110 8.61 1.69 -0.51
CA LEU A 110 7.48 2.05 0.35
C LEU A 110 7.95 2.86 1.56
N LYS A 111 7.10 3.75 2.08
CA LYS A 111 7.41 4.50 3.31
C LYS A 111 7.35 3.56 4.51
N ALA A 112 8.34 3.61 5.41
CA ALA A 112 8.33 2.84 6.66
C ALA A 112 7.05 3.05 7.50
N SER A 113 6.50 4.26 7.49
CA SER A 113 5.22 4.60 8.14
C SER A 113 3.98 3.97 7.49
N LEU A 114 4.07 3.53 6.22
CA LEU A 114 3.05 2.71 5.56
C LEU A 114 3.20 1.25 6.01
N ILE A 115 4.43 0.72 6.02
CA ILE A 115 4.75 -0.64 6.48
C ILE A 115 4.29 -0.84 7.93
N ARG A 116 4.56 0.11 8.85
CA ARG A 116 4.01 0.13 10.23
C ARG A 116 2.48 -0.01 10.28
N LYS A 117 1.76 0.64 9.37
CA LYS A 117 0.28 0.61 9.32
C LYS A 117 -0.24 -0.69 8.70
N ILE A 118 0.50 -1.28 7.78
CA ILE A 118 0.27 -2.61 7.21
C ILE A 118 0.44 -3.67 8.30
N GLU A 119 1.56 -3.64 9.02
CA GLU A 119 1.92 -4.62 10.06
C GLU A 119 0.92 -4.62 11.23
N SER A 120 0.45 -3.42 11.62
CA SER A 120 -0.61 -3.21 12.61
C SER A 120 -2.04 -3.36 12.06
N GLY A 121 -2.20 -3.66 10.76
CA GLY A 121 -3.51 -3.91 10.14
C GLY A 121 -4.43 -2.70 10.01
N ARG A 122 -3.90 -1.48 10.12
CA ARG A 122 -4.65 -0.23 9.92
C ARG A 122 -4.86 0.12 8.44
N ILE A 123 -4.08 -0.49 7.55
CA ILE A 123 -4.13 -0.28 6.09
C ILE A 123 -3.99 -1.64 5.40
N MET A 124 -4.81 -1.86 4.36
CA MET A 124 -4.72 -3.01 3.46
C MET A 124 -3.67 -2.78 2.36
N LEU A 125 -3.01 -3.84 1.91
CA LEU A 125 -2.12 -3.78 0.75
C LEU A 125 -2.91 -3.52 -0.53
N SER A 126 -2.37 -2.64 -1.38
CA SER A 126 -2.76 -2.59 -2.79
C SER A 126 -2.04 -3.70 -3.56
N ILE A 127 -2.70 -4.31 -4.55
CA ILE A 127 -2.13 -5.37 -5.40
C ILE A 127 -0.72 -5.03 -5.96
N PRO A 128 -0.44 -3.83 -6.53
CA PRO A 128 0.90 -3.46 -6.97
C PRO A 128 1.95 -3.40 -5.85
N ASP A 129 1.55 -3.09 -4.61
CA ASP A 129 2.49 -3.07 -3.48
C ASP A 129 2.70 -4.48 -2.91
N ALA A 130 1.68 -5.33 -2.93
CA ALA A 130 1.80 -6.75 -2.61
C ALA A 130 2.83 -7.44 -3.52
N ARG A 131 2.78 -7.23 -4.85
CA ARG A 131 3.76 -7.80 -5.79
C ARG A 131 5.21 -7.43 -5.42
N LYS A 132 5.49 -6.15 -5.15
CA LYS A 132 6.83 -5.70 -4.72
C LYS A 132 7.26 -6.37 -3.41
N MET A 133 6.33 -6.57 -2.48
CA MET A 133 6.59 -7.27 -1.22
C MET A 133 6.92 -8.75 -1.47
N GLU A 134 6.19 -9.43 -2.37
CA GLU A 134 6.47 -10.80 -2.79
C GLU A 134 7.87 -10.94 -3.41
N ASP A 135 8.24 -10.04 -4.34
CA ASP A 135 9.54 -10.02 -5.01
C ASP A 135 10.71 -9.88 -4.01
N VAL A 136 10.56 -8.95 -3.05
CA VAL A 136 11.60 -8.61 -2.08
C VAL A 136 11.72 -9.66 -0.96
N LEU A 137 10.60 -10.16 -0.44
CA LEU A 137 10.57 -11.12 0.68
C LEU A 137 10.63 -12.59 0.23
N LYS A 138 10.37 -12.86 -1.06
CA LYS A 138 10.25 -14.18 -1.69
C LYS A 138 9.19 -15.09 -1.06
N ILE A 139 8.06 -14.48 -0.69
CA ILE A 139 6.87 -15.14 -0.13
C ILE A 139 5.67 -14.93 -1.04
N LYS A 140 4.64 -15.77 -0.92
CA LYS A 140 3.36 -15.60 -1.64
C LYS A 140 2.36 -14.85 -0.75
N LEU A 141 1.90 -13.69 -1.21
CA LEU A 141 0.90 -12.82 -0.58
C LEU A 141 -0.37 -12.70 -1.44
N LEU A 142 -0.26 -12.91 -2.74
CA LEU A 142 -1.36 -12.92 -3.69
C LEU A 142 -1.76 -14.35 -4.05
N LYS A 143 -3.08 -14.57 -4.15
CA LYS A 143 -3.69 -15.82 -4.62
C LYS A 143 -4.57 -15.52 -5.83
N PRO A 144 -4.49 -16.27 -6.94
CA PRO A 144 -5.48 -16.13 -8.01
C PRO A 144 -6.86 -16.57 -7.52
N SER A 145 -7.91 -15.78 -7.76
CA SER A 145 -9.30 -16.11 -7.42
C SER A 145 -9.87 -17.25 -8.26
N SER A 146 -9.24 -17.60 -9.40
CA SER A 146 -9.62 -18.79 -10.16
C SER A 146 -9.41 -20.02 -9.29
N ALA A 147 -10.52 -20.67 -8.93
CA ALA A 147 -10.59 -21.70 -7.91
C ALA A 147 -10.08 -23.07 -8.40
N GLU A 148 -8.81 -23.14 -8.80
CA GLU A 148 -8.15 -24.42 -9.09
C GLU A 148 -7.15 -24.73 -7.98
N LYS A 149 -7.56 -25.67 -7.11
CA LYS A 149 -6.74 -26.26 -6.05
C LYS A 149 -5.74 -27.25 -6.65
N GLU A 150 -4.89 -26.81 -7.56
CA GLU A 150 -3.90 -27.70 -8.15
C GLU A 150 -2.72 -27.95 -7.21
N HIS A 151 -2.81 -29.12 -6.58
CA HIS A 151 -1.70 -29.99 -6.22
C HIS A 151 -0.50 -29.32 -5.53
N VAL A 152 -0.54 -29.31 -4.19
CA VAL A 152 0.69 -29.42 -3.41
C VAL A 152 1.38 -30.72 -3.83
N PRO A 153 2.59 -30.72 -4.43
CA PRO A 153 3.37 -31.93 -4.54
C PRO A 153 3.91 -32.23 -3.15
N VAL A 154 3.10 -32.89 -2.32
CA VAL A 154 3.59 -33.45 -1.07
C VAL A 154 4.59 -34.51 -1.47
N LYS A 155 5.88 -34.15 -1.41
CA LYS A 155 7.00 -35.09 -1.51
C LYS A 155 7.01 -35.95 -0.25
N HIS A 156 6.00 -36.79 -0.10
CA HIS A 156 6.14 -38.04 0.62
C HIS A 156 7.26 -38.79 -0.09
N VAL A 157 8.46 -38.69 0.48
CA VAL A 157 9.57 -39.57 0.14
C VAL A 157 9.05 -40.98 0.40
N ALA A 158 8.68 -41.66 -0.67
CA ALA A 158 8.30 -43.06 -0.61
C ALA A 158 9.52 -43.82 -0.10
N LYS A 159 9.53 -44.17 1.19
CA LYS A 159 10.28 -45.33 1.63
C LYS A 159 9.66 -46.52 0.91
N PRO A 160 10.39 -47.26 0.06
CA PRO A 160 10.02 -48.64 -0.16
C PRO A 160 10.22 -49.32 1.19
N LEU A 161 9.15 -49.48 1.97
CA LEU A 161 9.12 -50.61 2.88
C LEU A 161 9.10 -51.83 1.97
N SER A 162 10.26 -52.45 1.85
CA SER A 162 10.39 -53.83 1.39
C SER A 162 9.40 -54.65 2.21
N SER A 163 8.27 -55.00 1.61
CA SER A 163 7.38 -56.02 2.14
C SER A 163 8.13 -57.34 2.04
N ILE A 164 8.95 -57.64 3.05
CA ILE A 164 9.46 -58.98 3.26
C ILE A 164 8.22 -59.86 3.39
N THR A 165 8.01 -60.72 2.41
CA THR A 165 6.85 -61.60 2.41
C THR A 165 7.22 -62.86 3.18
N LEU A 166 6.23 -63.54 3.74
CA LEU A 166 6.47 -64.79 4.46
C LEU A 166 7.09 -65.90 3.57
N GLY A 167 7.07 -65.72 2.23
CA GLY A 167 7.73 -66.60 1.27
C GLY A 167 9.23 -66.35 1.05
N ASP A 168 9.78 -65.26 1.59
CA ASP A 168 11.21 -64.94 1.47
C ASP A 168 12.03 -65.59 2.59
N VAL A 169 11.46 -65.74 3.80
CA VAL A 169 12.09 -66.40 4.95
C VAL A 169 12.21 -67.93 4.76
N LEU A 170 11.31 -68.53 3.98
CA LEU A 170 11.22 -69.99 3.85
C LEU A 170 12.22 -70.63 2.86
N ARG A 171 13.18 -69.86 2.32
CA ARG A 171 14.18 -70.36 1.34
C ARG A 171 15.58 -70.55 1.90
N GLU A 172 15.90 -69.97 3.06
CA GLU A 172 17.25 -70.07 3.63
C GLU A 172 17.48 -71.40 4.36
N GLU A 173 16.42 -72.03 4.89
CA GLU A 173 16.52 -73.27 5.68
C GLU A 173 16.71 -74.58 4.87
N SER A 174 16.88 -74.49 3.54
CA SER A 174 17.11 -75.67 2.67
C SER A 174 18.54 -75.82 2.13
N SER A 175 19.49 -74.99 2.57
CA SER A 175 20.88 -75.02 2.08
C SER A 175 21.91 -75.48 3.13
N ASP A 176 21.60 -75.40 4.42
CA ASP A 176 22.50 -75.84 5.51
C ASP A 176 22.21 -77.29 5.94
N LYS A 177 22.57 -78.25 5.07
CA LYS A 177 22.70 -79.66 5.46
C LYS A 177 23.67 -80.46 4.58
N GLU A 178 24.95 -80.26 4.82
CA GLU A 178 25.99 -81.31 4.69
C GLU A 178 26.47 -81.69 6.10
#